data_AF-A0A830AY65-F1
#
_entry.id   AF-A0A830AY65-F1
#
_cell.length_a   1.000
_cell.length_b   1.000
_cell.length_c   1.000
_cell.angle_alpha   90.00
_cell.angle_beta   90.00
_cell.angle_gamma   90.00
#
_symmetry.space_group_name_H-M   'P 1'
#
loop_
_entity.id
_entity.type
_entity.pdbx_description
1 polymer ?
#
loop_
_entity_poly.entity_id
_entity_poly.type
_entity_poly.pdbx_seq_one_letter_code
_entity_poly.pdbx_strand_id
1 'polypeptide(L)'
;MCVTGFTVKDKACCGIGNNRGKPVCLPDAEPCFNREQYLFWDSAHPTQAANRNFAYRVFGLIKNSNVLRSNQSGLSYMNLAQRE
;
A
#
# COMPACT_ATOMS: atom_id res chain seq x y z
N MET A 1 -15.59 -0.73 6.90
CA MET A 1 -14.64 -1.57 6.13
C MET A 1 -13.22 -1.04 6.36
N CYS A 2 -12.33 -1.78 7.02
CA CYS A 2 -10.97 -1.33 7.35
C CYS A 2 -9.94 -2.36 6.84
N VAL A 3 -8.79 -1.91 6.33
CA VAL A 3 -7.62 -2.79 6.14
C VAL A 3 -7.02 -2.97 7.53
N THR A 4 -7.26 -4.11 8.14
CA THR A 4 -6.68 -4.48 9.44
C THR A 4 -5.33 -5.12 9.18
N GLY A 5 -4.27 -4.32 9.15
CA GLY A 5 -2.89 -4.82 8.96
C GLY A 5 -1.81 -3.82 9.34
N PHE A 6 -2.04 -2.53 9.07
CA PHE A 6 -1.13 -1.47 9.51
C PHE A 6 -1.29 -1.18 11.00
N THR A 7 -0.20 -1.36 11.75
CA THR A 7 -0.11 -1.01 13.17
C THR A 7 0.48 0.38 13.37
N VAL A 8 1.19 0.93 12.37
CA VAL A 8 1.79 2.27 12.42
C VAL A 8 1.21 3.13 11.29
N LYS A 9 0.50 4.21 11.67
CA LYS A 9 -0.29 5.04 10.74
C LYS A 9 0.03 6.53 10.81
N ASP A 10 0.76 6.94 11.83
CA ASP A 10 1.09 8.32 12.19
C ASP A 10 2.59 8.62 12.06
N LYS A 11 3.37 7.62 11.62
CA LYS A 11 4.82 7.69 11.45
C LYS A 11 5.23 7.12 10.10
N ALA A 12 6.18 7.78 9.45
CA ALA A 12 6.78 7.29 8.22
C ALA A 12 7.76 6.13 8.48
N CYS A 13 7.82 5.19 7.54
CA CYS A 13 8.77 4.08 7.59
C CYS A 13 10.21 4.55 7.35
N CYS A 14 10.44 5.39 6.34
CA CYS A 14 11.71 6.03 6.06
C CYS A 14 11.66 7.52 6.41
N GLY A 15 12.62 7.97 7.21
CA GLY A 15 12.86 9.39 7.46
C GLY A 15 13.43 9.67 8.85
N ILE A 16 13.66 10.94 9.10
CA ILE A 16 14.32 11.45 10.32
C ILE A 16 13.46 12.52 10.99
N GLY A 17 13.77 12.83 12.25
CA GLY A 17 13.04 13.84 13.03
C GLY A 17 11.64 13.38 13.48
N ASN A 18 10.76 14.34 13.75
CA ASN A 18 9.44 14.05 14.33
C ASN A 18 8.58 13.20 13.38
N ASN A 19 8.02 12.10 13.91
CA ASN A 19 7.26 11.10 13.15
C ASN A 19 7.97 10.56 11.89
N ARG A 20 9.29 10.76 11.74
CA ARG A 20 10.06 10.45 10.52
C ARG A 20 9.48 11.07 9.25
N GLY A 21 8.57 12.04 9.37
CA GLY A 21 7.72 12.51 8.28
C GLY A 21 8.35 13.63 7.48
N LYS A 22 9.39 13.32 6.70
CA LYS A 22 9.88 14.22 5.65
C LYS A 22 9.23 13.87 4.31
N PRO A 23 9.02 14.83 3.39
CA PRO A 23 8.37 14.56 2.09
C PRO A 23 9.08 13.54 1.22
N VAL A 24 10.39 13.36 1.42
CA VAL A 24 11.21 12.42 0.66
C VAL A 24 12.12 11.69 1.63
N CYS A 25 12.24 10.37 1.45
CA CYS A 25 13.24 9.53 2.09
C CYS A 25 14.65 9.94 1.64
N LEU A 26 15.48 10.43 2.55
CA LEU A 26 16.85 10.89 2.26
C LEU A 26 17.85 9.72 2.33
N PRO A 27 19.00 9.79 1.63
CA PRO A 27 20.00 8.71 1.62
C PRO A 27 20.47 8.23 3.01
N ASP A 28 20.57 9.15 3.97
CA ASP A 28 21.03 8.84 5.33
C ASP A 28 19.89 8.40 6.29
N ALA A 29 18.66 8.28 5.79
CA ALA A 29 17.52 7.88 6.60
C ALA A 29 17.35 6.36 6.58
N GLU A 30 17.55 5.73 7.74
CA GLU A 30 17.33 4.29 7.88
C GLU A 30 15.83 3.95 7.80
N PRO A 31 15.42 3.04 6.89
CA PRO A 31 14.03 2.61 6.79
C PRO A 31 13.61 1.74 7.98
N CYS A 32 12.30 1.62 8.20
CA CYS A 32 11.74 0.71 9.18
C CYS A 32 11.99 -0.77 8.78
N PHE A 33 12.13 -1.64 9.79
CA PHE A 33 12.41 -3.06 9.60
C PHE A 33 11.28 -3.81 8.87
N ASN A 34 10.02 -3.53 9.24
CA ASN A 34 8.85 -4.18 8.64
C ASN A 34 7.93 -3.16 7.96
N ARG A 35 8.01 -3.09 6.63
CA ARG A 35 7.24 -2.14 5.80
C ARG A 35 5.76 -2.51 5.68
N GLU A 36 5.40 -3.77 5.95
CA GLU A 36 4.00 -4.25 5.89
C GLU A 36 3.14 -3.69 7.04
N GLN A 37 3.78 -3.22 8.12
CA GLN A 37 3.09 -2.66 9.29
C GLN A 37 2.86 -1.14 9.19
N TYR A 38 3.54 -0.47 8.26
CA TYR A 38 3.50 0.99 8.10
C TYR A 38 2.58 1.39 6.95
N LEU A 39 1.70 2.35 7.19
CA LEU A 39 0.86 2.92 6.13
C LEU A 39 1.67 3.82 5.18
N PHE A 40 2.61 4.59 5.73
CA PHE A 40 3.36 5.61 5.01
C PHE A 40 4.84 5.24 4.86
N TRP A 41 5.37 5.39 3.65
CA TRP A 41 6.80 5.28 3.38
C TRP A 41 7.53 6.52 3.88
N ASP A 42 7.07 7.69 3.45
CA ASP A 42 7.51 9.02 3.86
C ASP A 42 6.26 9.91 4.11
N SER A 43 6.38 11.23 4.29
CA SER A 43 5.18 12.05 4.55
C SER A 43 4.29 12.31 3.33
N ALA A 44 4.70 11.92 2.12
CA ALA A 44 3.97 12.13 0.88
C ALA A 44 3.47 10.82 0.25
N HIS A 45 4.17 9.71 0.47
CA HIS A 45 3.95 8.45 -0.23
C HIS A 45 3.53 7.30 0.71
N PRO A 46 2.58 6.45 0.27
CA PRO A 46 2.25 5.21 0.97
C PRO A 46 3.35 4.15 0.80
N THR A 47 3.36 3.14 1.68
CA THR A 47 4.21 1.95 1.49
C THR A 47 3.71 1.09 0.33
N GLN A 48 4.58 0.20 -0.18
CA GLN A 48 4.18 -0.81 -1.17
C GLN A 48 3.00 -1.67 -0.66
N ALA A 49 3.01 -2.04 0.62
CA ALA A 49 1.93 -2.76 1.28
C ALA A 49 0.60 -1.98 1.24
N ALA A 50 0.64 -0.67 1.49
CA ALA A 50 -0.53 0.19 1.39
C ALA A 50 -1.06 0.29 -0.04
N ASN A 51 -0.19 0.47 -1.04
CA ASN A 51 -0.57 0.47 -2.45
C ASN A 51 -1.21 -0.87 -2.88
N ARG A 52 -0.60 -2.00 -2.48
CA ARG A 52 -1.11 -3.34 -2.77
C ARG A 52 -2.51 -3.55 -2.17
N ASN A 53 -2.69 -3.20 -0.90
CA ASN A 53 -3.99 -3.27 -0.23
C ASN A 53 -5.06 -2.38 -0.88
N PHE A 54 -4.68 -1.17 -1.29
CA PHE A 54 -5.58 -0.26 -2.00
C PHE A 54 -6.01 -0.85 -3.34
N ALA A 55 -5.06 -1.34 -4.14
CA ALA A 55 -5.34 -1.98 -5.42
C ALA A 55 -6.29 -3.18 -5.28
N TYR A 56 -6.09 -4.05 -4.30
CA TYR A 56 -6.98 -5.20 -4.07
C TYR A 56 -8.40 -4.79 -3.70
N ARG A 57 -8.57 -3.70 -2.95
CA ARG A 57 -9.90 -3.18 -2.64
C ARG A 57 -10.59 -2.63 -3.86
N VAL A 58 -9.92 -1.75 -4.59
CA VAL A 58 -10.45 -1.16 -5.81
C VAL A 58 -10.82 -2.27 -6.80
N PHE A 59 -9.93 -3.24 -7.01
CA PHE A 59 -10.20 -4.37 -7.88
C PHE A 59 -11.38 -5.22 -7.41
N GLY A 60 -11.50 -5.51 -6.10
CA GLY A 60 -12.65 -6.22 -5.55
C GLY A 60 -13.98 -5.51 -5.82
N LEU A 61 -13.98 -4.17 -5.71
CA LEU A 61 -15.15 -3.35 -6.05
C LEU A 61 -15.46 -3.40 -7.55
N ILE A 62 -14.44 -3.27 -8.41
CA ILE A 62 -14.64 -3.29 -9.86
C ILE A 62 -15.07 -4.69 -10.33
N LYS A 63 -14.52 -5.77 -9.77
CA LYS A 63 -14.94 -7.16 -10.04
C LYS A 63 -16.43 -7.38 -9.76
N ASN A 64 -16.94 -6.76 -8.70
CA ASN A 64 -18.35 -6.83 -8.33
C ASN A 64 -19.22 -5.83 -9.11
N SER A 65 -18.62 -4.97 -9.94
CA SER A 65 -19.33 -4.08 -10.86
C SER A 65 -19.51 -4.73 -12.23
N ASN A 66 -20.48 -4.23 -13.01
CA ASN A 66 -20.70 -4.70 -14.38
C ASN A 66 -19.53 -4.37 -15.34
N VAL A 67 -18.52 -3.60 -14.90
CA VAL A 67 -17.40 -3.14 -15.73
C VAL A 67 -16.38 -4.25 -16.02
N LEU A 68 -16.02 -5.09 -15.03
CA LEU A 68 -15.06 -6.19 -15.22
C LEU A 68 -15.71 -7.57 -15.22
N ARG A 69 -17.00 -7.69 -14.92
CA ARG A 69 -17.73 -8.97 -14.96
C ARG A 69 -17.70 -9.64 -16.35
N SER A 70 -17.48 -8.87 -17.42
CA SER A 70 -17.34 -9.35 -18.80
C SER A 70 -15.88 -9.54 -19.26
N ASN A 71 -14.88 -9.13 -18.47
CA ASN A 71 -13.45 -9.18 -18.86
C ASN A 71 -12.64 -10.12 -17.95
N GLN A 72 -12.70 -11.42 -18.28
CA GLN A 72 -12.06 -12.51 -17.54
C GLN A 72 -10.51 -12.45 -17.58
N SER A 73 -9.91 -11.86 -18.63
CA SER A 73 -8.45 -11.77 -18.75
C SER A 73 -7.87 -10.74 -17.78
N GLY A 74 -8.51 -9.58 -17.61
CA GLY A 74 -8.15 -8.59 -16.59
C GLY A 74 -8.27 -9.14 -15.16
N LEU A 75 -9.21 -10.07 -14.93
CA LEU A 75 -9.33 -10.76 -13.65
C LEU A 75 -8.15 -11.72 -13.38
N SER A 76 -7.62 -12.39 -14.41
CA SER A 76 -6.50 -13.33 -14.29
C SER A 76 -5.18 -12.64 -13.92
N TYR A 77 -4.86 -11.51 -14.57
CA TYR A 77 -3.63 -10.73 -14.29
C TYR A 77 -3.57 -10.25 -12.83
N MET A 78 -4.70 -9.79 -12.28
CA MET A 78 -4.73 -9.30 -10.89
C MET A 78 -4.70 -10.43 -9.85
N ASN A 79 -5.26 -11.61 -10.16
CA ASN A 79 -5.09 -12.79 -9.31
C ASN A 79 -3.62 -13.26 -9.25
N LEU A 80 -2.82 -13.01 -10.29
CA LEU A 80 -1.38 -13.24 -10.27
C LEU A 80 -0.68 -12.21 -9.37
N ALA A 81 -1.01 -10.93 -9.51
CA ALA A 81 -0.50 -9.85 -8.65
C ALA A 81 -0.91 -9.99 -7.17
N GLN A 82 -1.88 -10.85 -6.86
CA GLN A 82 -2.31 -11.22 -5.51
C GLN A 82 -1.47 -12.31 -4.83
N ARG A 83 -0.56 -12.95 -5.57
CA ARG A 83 0.29 -14.05 -5.09
C ARG A 83 1.75 -13.65 -4.82
N GLU A 84 2.10 -12.41 -5.13
CA GLU A 84 3.38 -11.75 -4.78
C GLU A 84 3.21 -10.83 -3.57
#